data_AF-A0A520RT15-F1
#
_entry.id   AF-A0A520RT15-F1
#
_cell.length_a   1.000
_cell.length_b   1.000
_cell.length_c   1.000
_cell.angle_alpha   90.00
_cell.angle_beta   90.00
_cell.angle_gamma   90.00
#
_symmetry.space_group_name_H-M   'P 1'
#
loop_
_entity.id
_entity.type
_entity.pdbx_description
1 polymer ?
#
loop_
_entity_poly.entity_id
_entity_poly.type
_entity_poly.pdbx_seq_one_letter_code
_entity_poly.pdbx_strand_id
1 'polypeptide(L)'
;MALSLVGCLSLTIWQATQSLGSGNVERSHRGQASIAYVLAHEFLAQTTHRNGEIVLLFPPESEAPVAALDSFYEGFARVMSRFRSIKLREVTIPTTRRDCEEGRLDRETFEKNLPATSDILAFVSWVGFPEEGEGMSVFSGAEPPPFFIYDPSNAAHWKSAMEAGFVGAVARQKTSSKNATPQAEPDTPRQFFDNSYQLITHTAHLDQGAQ
;
A
#
# COMPACT_ATOMS: atom_id res chain seq x y z
N MET A 1 19.61 -37.54 40.26
CA MET A 1 18.96 -36.24 39.98
C MET A 1 19.63 -35.63 38.74
N ALA A 2 19.10 -35.90 37.55
CA ALA A 2 19.61 -35.33 36.30
C ALA A 2 18.46 -35.28 35.28
N LEU A 3 17.49 -34.38 35.49
CA LEU A 3 16.33 -34.20 34.62
C LEU A 3 16.00 -32.71 34.37
N SER A 4 16.93 -31.79 34.65
CA SER A 4 16.64 -30.34 34.64
C SER A 4 17.31 -29.54 33.52
N LEU A 5 18.17 -30.16 32.69
CA LEU A 5 18.91 -29.45 31.63
C LEU A 5 18.23 -29.49 30.25
N VAL A 6 17.34 -30.47 30.01
CA VAL A 6 16.66 -30.61 28.70
C VAL A 6 15.50 -29.62 28.56
N GLY A 7 14.84 -29.23 29.66
CA GLY A 7 13.72 -28.29 29.66
C GLY A 7 14.11 -26.83 29.32
N CYS A 8 15.31 -26.40 29.70
CA CYS A 8 15.77 -25.03 29.45
C CYS A 8 16.14 -24.77 27.98
N LEU A 9 16.62 -25.79 27.26
CA LEU A 9 16.95 -25.67 25.82
C LEU A 9 15.70 -25.63 24.95
N SER A 10 14.63 -26.34 25.33
CA SER A 10 13.35 -26.26 24.61
C SER A 10 12.65 -24.90 24.76
N LEU A 11 12.80 -24.23 25.91
CA LEU A 11 12.19 -22.92 26.15
C LEU A 11 12.89 -21.79 25.38
N THR A 12 14.22 -21.84 25.23
CA THR A 12 14.95 -20.84 24.42
C THR A 12 14.69 -20.98 22.92
N ILE A 13 14.50 -22.19 22.41
CA ILE A 13 14.11 -22.40 21.00
C ILE A 13 12.68 -21.91 20.74
N TRP A 14 11.76 -22.12 21.70
CA TRP A 14 10.39 -21.62 21.59
C TRP A 14 10.30 -20.08 21.70
N GLN A 15 11.08 -19.46 22.59
CA GLN A 15 11.18 -18.00 22.64
C GLN A 15 11.88 -17.41 21.41
N ALA A 16 12.90 -18.07 20.86
CA ALA A 16 13.54 -17.63 19.62
C ALA A 16 12.57 -17.70 18.42
N THR A 17 11.74 -18.75 18.33
CA THR A 17 10.73 -18.85 17.27
C THR A 17 9.60 -17.83 17.43
N GLN A 18 9.21 -17.46 18.65
CA GLN A 18 8.25 -16.36 18.87
C GLN A 18 8.86 -14.97 18.61
N SER A 19 10.12 -14.71 18.96
CA SER A 19 10.79 -13.43 18.66
C SER A 19 11.16 -13.25 17.18
N LEU A 20 11.50 -14.32 16.46
CA LEU A 20 11.69 -14.28 15.01
C LEU A 20 10.35 -14.06 14.28
N GLY A 21 9.25 -14.54 14.85
CA GLY A 21 7.89 -14.28 14.35
C GLY A 21 7.42 -12.84 14.60
N SER A 22 7.65 -12.30 15.80
CA SER A 22 7.19 -10.95 16.18
C SER A 22 7.93 -9.84 15.42
N GLY A 23 9.23 -10.00 15.15
CA GLY A 23 10.01 -9.03 14.38
C GLY A 23 9.52 -8.86 12.94
N ASN A 24 9.07 -9.95 12.30
CA ASN A 24 8.49 -9.88 10.96
C ASN A 24 7.10 -9.23 10.95
N VAL A 25 6.29 -9.49 11.99
CA VAL A 25 4.98 -8.85 12.17
C VAL A 25 5.15 -7.35 12.38
N GLU A 26 5.99 -6.92 13.31
CA GLU A 26 6.25 -5.50 13.59
C GLU A 26 6.83 -4.76 12.37
N ARG A 27 7.72 -5.41 11.61
CA ARG A 27 8.25 -4.86 10.35
C ARG A 27 7.20 -4.76 9.26
N SER A 28 6.24 -5.71 9.20
CA SER A 28 5.10 -5.66 8.28
C SER A 28 4.18 -4.48 8.61
N HIS A 29 3.86 -4.27 9.89
CA HIS A 29 3.06 -3.14 10.38
C HIS A 29 3.67 -1.78 10.03
N ARG A 30 4.95 -1.57 10.39
CA ARG A 30 5.67 -0.34 10.07
C ARG A 30 5.74 -0.12 8.56
N GLY A 31 5.88 -1.20 7.78
CA GLY A 31 5.83 -1.16 6.32
C GLY A 31 4.51 -0.62 5.79
N GLN A 32 3.39 -1.20 6.18
CA GLN A 32 2.07 -0.78 5.71
C GLN A 32 1.73 0.65 6.11
N ALA A 33 1.99 1.02 7.37
CA ALA A 33 1.81 2.40 7.82
C ALA A 33 2.72 3.39 7.06
N SER A 34 3.96 3.00 6.74
CA SER A 34 4.88 3.85 5.98
C SER A 34 4.43 4.07 4.53
N ILE A 35 3.90 3.03 3.87
CA ILE A 35 3.35 3.13 2.52
C ILE A 35 2.16 4.09 2.52
N ALA A 36 1.21 3.86 3.42
CA ALA A 36 0.02 4.69 3.55
C ALA A 36 0.38 6.16 3.84
N TYR A 37 1.34 6.39 4.74
CA TYR A 37 1.84 7.73 5.04
C TYR A 37 2.39 8.44 3.80
N VAL A 38 3.22 7.76 3.00
CA VAL A 38 3.81 8.34 1.79
C VAL A 38 2.75 8.61 0.73
N LEU A 39 1.85 7.66 0.46
CA LEU A 39 0.76 7.84 -0.51
C LEU A 39 -0.18 8.99 -0.10
N ALA A 40 -0.48 9.14 1.19
CA ALA A 40 -1.29 10.24 1.70
C ALA A 40 -0.62 11.61 1.48
N HIS A 41 0.70 11.69 1.67
CA HIS A 41 1.45 12.90 1.39
C HIS A 41 1.50 13.24 -0.11
N GLU A 42 1.64 12.24 -0.97
CA GLU A 42 1.58 12.44 -2.42
C GLU A 42 0.21 12.92 -2.88
N PHE A 43 -0.87 12.34 -2.35
CA PHE A 43 -2.21 12.86 -2.59
C PHE A 43 -2.33 14.35 -2.25
N LEU A 44 -1.90 14.75 -1.05
CA LEU A 44 -1.97 16.15 -0.63
C LEU A 44 -1.09 17.10 -1.47
N ALA A 45 0.02 16.61 -2.01
CA ALA A 45 0.91 17.37 -2.87
C ALA A 45 0.31 17.59 -4.27
N GLN A 46 -0.45 16.62 -4.78
CA GLN A 46 -1.02 16.64 -6.13
C GLN A 46 -2.39 17.33 -6.21
N THR A 47 -3.13 17.42 -5.10
CA THR A 47 -4.47 18.04 -5.09
C THR A 47 -4.50 19.35 -4.30
N THR A 48 -5.36 20.28 -4.72
CA THR A 48 -5.76 21.46 -3.92
C THR A 48 -7.12 21.26 -3.24
N HIS A 49 -7.87 20.21 -3.60
CA HIS A 49 -9.16 19.90 -3.00
C HIS A 49 -8.99 19.44 -1.56
N ARG A 50 -9.80 19.99 -0.66
CA ARG A 50 -9.76 19.70 0.78
C ARG A 50 -11.10 19.28 1.35
N ASN A 51 -12.05 18.93 0.48
CA ASN A 51 -13.41 18.54 0.86
C ASN A 51 -13.89 17.44 -0.09
N GLY A 52 -14.34 16.31 0.46
CA GLY A 52 -14.74 15.13 -0.31
C GLY A 52 -14.35 13.81 0.38
N GLU A 53 -14.39 12.72 -0.35
CA GLU A 53 -14.09 11.37 0.16
C GLU A 53 -12.85 10.77 -0.50
N ILE A 54 -11.99 10.14 0.29
CA ILE A 54 -10.93 9.26 -0.20
C ILE A 54 -11.36 7.83 0.06
N VAL A 55 -11.34 7.02 -0.98
CA VAL A 55 -11.80 5.63 -0.91
C VAL A 55 -10.58 4.70 -0.80
N LEU A 56 -10.46 4.03 0.33
CA LEU A 56 -9.44 3.01 0.59
C LEU A 56 -9.95 1.65 0.12
N LEU A 57 -9.24 1.02 -0.81
CA LEU A 57 -9.62 -0.26 -1.41
C LEU A 57 -8.82 -1.39 -0.74
N PHE A 58 -9.52 -2.21 0.04
CA PHE A 58 -8.95 -3.33 0.80
C PHE A 58 -9.44 -4.68 0.28
N PRO A 59 -8.66 -5.76 0.45
CA PRO A 59 -9.17 -7.11 0.22
C PRO A 59 -10.15 -7.49 1.34
N PRO A 60 -10.85 -8.64 1.25
CA PRO A 60 -11.58 -9.19 2.38
C PRO A 60 -10.62 -9.42 3.57
N GLU A 61 -11.09 -9.19 4.80
CA GLU A 61 -10.27 -9.39 6.01
C GLU A 61 -9.71 -10.82 6.16
N SER A 62 -10.37 -11.82 5.56
CA SER A 62 -9.87 -13.20 5.53
C SER A 62 -8.63 -13.38 4.63
N GLU A 63 -8.36 -12.44 3.74
CA GLU A 63 -7.34 -12.51 2.69
C GLU A 63 -6.12 -11.63 2.97
N ALA A 64 -6.13 -10.87 4.08
CA ALA A 64 -4.98 -10.10 4.53
C ALA A 64 -4.90 -10.10 6.06
N PRO A 65 -3.70 -9.98 6.66
CA PRO A 65 -3.61 -9.78 8.10
C PRO A 65 -4.36 -8.49 8.48
N VAL A 66 -5.41 -8.59 9.30
CA VAL A 66 -6.22 -7.43 9.76
C VAL A 66 -5.32 -6.31 10.28
N ALA A 67 -4.32 -6.70 11.05
CA ALA A 67 -3.36 -5.81 11.68
C ALA A 67 -2.52 -5.01 10.65
N ALA A 68 -2.30 -5.54 9.43
CA ALA A 68 -1.66 -4.85 8.31
C ALA A 68 -2.61 -3.85 7.63
N LEU A 69 -3.90 -4.20 7.49
CA LEU A 69 -4.94 -3.31 6.96
C LEU A 69 -5.16 -2.12 7.91
N ASP A 70 -5.27 -2.38 9.21
CA ASP A 70 -5.37 -1.36 10.25
C ASP A 70 -4.18 -0.40 10.22
N SER A 71 -2.96 -0.95 10.12
CA SER A 71 -1.74 -0.13 10.04
C SER A 71 -1.72 0.77 8.80
N PHE A 72 -2.20 0.26 7.66
CA PHE A 72 -2.33 1.05 6.44
C PHE A 72 -3.38 2.15 6.62
N TYR A 73 -4.57 1.81 7.11
CA TYR A 73 -5.65 2.76 7.39
C TYR A 73 -5.18 3.86 8.35
N GLU A 74 -4.63 3.49 9.51
CA GLU A 74 -4.16 4.43 10.53
C GLU A 74 -3.03 5.32 10.02
N GLY A 75 -2.09 4.77 9.24
CA GLY A 75 -1.03 5.52 8.59
C GLY A 75 -1.57 6.62 7.69
N PHE A 76 -2.61 6.32 6.90
CA PHE A 76 -3.26 7.28 6.02
C PHE A 76 -4.11 8.30 6.82
N ALA A 77 -4.95 7.81 7.73
CA ALA A 77 -5.85 8.60 8.56
C ALA A 77 -5.10 9.61 9.44
N ARG A 78 -3.93 9.24 9.94
CA ARG A 78 -3.07 10.15 10.71
C ARG A 78 -2.67 11.39 9.91
N VAL A 79 -2.34 11.23 8.63
CA VAL A 79 -2.01 12.36 7.73
C VAL A 79 -3.27 13.19 7.44
N MET A 80 -4.40 12.53 7.17
CA MET A 80 -5.67 13.19 6.87
C MET A 80 -6.32 13.88 8.08
N SER A 81 -5.94 13.56 9.31
CA SER A 81 -6.53 14.12 10.54
C SER A 81 -6.54 15.66 10.62
N ARG A 82 -5.64 16.32 9.87
CA ARG A 82 -5.55 17.79 9.76
C ARG A 82 -6.57 18.39 8.78
N PHE A 83 -7.24 17.57 7.97
CA PHE A 83 -8.16 17.96 6.92
C PHE A 83 -9.55 17.38 7.19
N ARG A 84 -10.24 17.93 8.20
CA ARG A 84 -11.51 17.38 8.71
C ARG A 84 -12.66 17.27 7.69
N SER A 85 -12.58 18.00 6.59
CA SER A 85 -13.56 17.95 5.51
C SER A 85 -13.28 16.84 4.49
N ILE A 86 -12.13 16.16 4.61
CA ILE A 86 -11.81 14.95 3.87
C ILE A 86 -12.24 13.75 4.71
N LYS A 87 -13.15 12.94 4.18
CA LYS A 87 -13.59 11.69 4.81
C LYS A 87 -12.81 10.51 4.23
N LEU A 88 -12.58 9.51 5.06
CA LEU A 88 -12.08 8.21 4.62
C LEU A 88 -13.23 7.23 4.55
N ARG A 89 -13.30 6.49 3.45
CA ARG A 89 -14.26 5.42 3.25
C ARG A 89 -13.53 4.16 2.85
N GLU A 90 -13.84 3.06 3.50
CA GLU A 90 -13.30 1.76 3.13
C GLU A 90 -14.26 1.03 2.17
N VAL A 91 -13.68 0.37 1.19
CA VAL A 91 -14.39 -0.50 0.24
C VAL A 91 -13.63 -1.80 0.11
N THR A 92 -14.35 -2.90 0.26
CA THR A 92 -13.81 -4.24 0.06
C THR A 92 -13.88 -4.62 -1.42
N ILE A 93 -12.73 -4.95 -2.00
CA ILE A 93 -12.61 -5.54 -3.33
C ILE A 93 -12.58 -7.06 -3.18
N PRO A 94 -13.54 -7.82 -3.76
CA PRO A 94 -13.51 -9.27 -3.73
C PRO A 94 -12.29 -9.80 -4.49
N THR A 95 -11.26 -10.23 -3.77
CA THR A 95 -10.02 -10.77 -4.31
C THR A 95 -9.37 -11.69 -3.28
N THR A 96 -8.45 -12.56 -3.70
CA THR A 96 -7.67 -13.39 -2.78
C THR A 96 -6.31 -12.79 -2.50
N ARG A 97 -5.68 -13.23 -1.40
CA ARG A 97 -4.30 -12.86 -1.08
C ARG A 97 -3.34 -13.14 -2.25
N ARG A 98 -3.50 -14.33 -2.86
CA ARG A 98 -2.66 -14.78 -3.97
C ARG A 98 -2.82 -13.86 -5.17
N ASP A 99 -4.04 -13.46 -5.50
CA ASP A 99 -4.31 -12.61 -6.65
C ASP A 99 -3.68 -11.22 -6.46
N CYS A 100 -3.71 -10.66 -5.25
CA CYS A 100 -2.97 -9.43 -4.92
C CYS A 100 -1.45 -9.62 -5.09
N GLU A 101 -0.88 -10.68 -4.52
CA GLU A 101 0.57 -10.96 -4.57
C GLU A 101 1.08 -11.29 -5.99
N GLU A 102 0.22 -11.85 -6.85
CA GLU A 102 0.55 -12.22 -8.23
C GLU A 102 0.10 -11.17 -9.27
N GLY A 103 -0.63 -10.13 -8.85
CA GLY A 103 -1.15 -9.07 -9.74
C GLY A 103 -2.35 -9.51 -10.59
N ARG A 104 -3.01 -10.62 -10.24
CA ARG A 104 -4.11 -11.23 -11.01
C ARG A 104 -5.47 -10.71 -10.58
N LEU A 105 -5.62 -9.40 -10.51
CA LEU A 105 -6.90 -8.77 -10.19
C LEU A 105 -7.79 -8.71 -11.43
N ASP A 106 -9.00 -9.26 -11.31
CA ASP A 106 -10.00 -9.16 -12.36
C ASP A 106 -10.54 -7.73 -12.46
N ARG A 107 -10.39 -7.11 -13.64
CA ARG A 107 -10.77 -5.71 -13.89
C ARG A 107 -12.27 -5.48 -13.68
N GLU A 108 -13.12 -6.38 -14.16
CA GLU A 108 -14.58 -6.22 -14.07
C GLU A 108 -15.05 -6.26 -12.62
N THR A 109 -14.55 -7.23 -11.84
CA THR A 109 -14.82 -7.34 -10.41
C THR A 109 -14.26 -6.15 -9.64
N PHE A 110 -13.04 -5.71 -9.94
CA PHE A 110 -12.44 -4.53 -9.32
C PHE A 110 -13.31 -3.29 -9.55
N GLU A 111 -13.65 -3.02 -10.80
CA GLU A 111 -14.41 -1.83 -11.21
C GLU A 111 -15.84 -1.82 -10.66
N LYS A 112 -16.54 -2.95 -10.71
CA LYS A 112 -17.93 -3.08 -10.22
C LYS A 112 -18.08 -2.71 -8.74
N ASN A 113 -17.02 -2.87 -7.95
CA ASN A 113 -17.03 -2.54 -6.52
C ASN A 113 -16.62 -1.10 -6.23
N LEU A 114 -16.17 -0.33 -7.24
CA LEU A 114 -15.84 1.08 -7.05
C LEU A 114 -17.13 1.91 -6.85
N PRO A 115 -17.18 2.78 -5.83
CA PRO A 115 -18.29 3.72 -5.67
C PRO A 115 -18.32 4.74 -6.83
N ALA A 116 -19.52 5.07 -7.28
CA ALA A 116 -19.76 6.02 -8.37
C ALA A 116 -20.23 7.40 -7.87
N THR A 117 -19.81 7.83 -6.67
CA THR A 117 -20.24 9.13 -6.11
C THR A 117 -19.39 10.28 -6.67
N SER A 118 -19.99 11.48 -6.75
CA SER A 118 -19.37 12.66 -7.37
C SER A 118 -18.39 13.42 -6.47
N ASP A 119 -18.22 13.01 -5.21
CA ASP A 119 -17.39 13.67 -4.20
C ASP A 119 -16.07 12.94 -3.90
N ILE A 120 -15.74 11.91 -4.70
CA ILE A 120 -14.51 11.14 -4.56
C ILE A 120 -13.32 11.99 -5.02
N LEU A 121 -12.36 12.16 -4.11
CA LEU A 121 -11.11 12.88 -4.34
C LEU A 121 -10.01 11.98 -4.90
N ALA A 122 -9.99 10.72 -4.47
CA ALA A 122 -9.01 9.73 -4.90
C ALA A 122 -9.42 8.32 -4.49
N PHE A 123 -8.89 7.35 -5.21
CA PHE A 123 -8.85 5.94 -4.79
C PHE A 123 -7.46 5.60 -4.27
N VAL A 124 -7.37 4.92 -3.13
CA VAL A 124 -6.10 4.43 -2.58
C VAL A 124 -6.18 2.92 -2.49
N SER A 125 -5.41 2.23 -3.32
CA SER A 125 -5.51 0.79 -3.46
C SER A 125 -4.43 0.07 -2.65
N TRP A 126 -4.85 -0.78 -1.72
CA TRP A 126 -3.98 -1.73 -1.05
C TRP A 126 -3.80 -3.00 -1.88
N VAL A 127 -4.85 -3.43 -2.59
CA VAL A 127 -4.90 -4.70 -3.32
C VAL A 127 -4.05 -4.70 -4.58
N GLY A 128 -3.63 -3.53 -5.08
CA GLY A 128 -2.93 -3.36 -6.35
C GLY A 128 -3.78 -2.70 -7.41
N PHE A 129 -3.48 -2.96 -8.68
CA PHE A 129 -4.21 -2.43 -9.83
C PHE A 129 -4.46 -3.54 -10.83
N PRO A 130 -5.68 -3.67 -11.39
CA PRO A 130 -5.97 -4.71 -12.35
C PRO A 130 -5.22 -4.52 -13.65
N GLU A 131 -4.96 -5.65 -14.33
CA GLU A 131 -4.52 -5.65 -15.71
C GLU A 131 -5.56 -4.93 -16.60
N GLU A 132 -5.10 -4.17 -17.59
CA GLU A 132 -5.94 -3.31 -18.45
C GLU A 132 -6.80 -2.29 -17.67
N GLY A 133 -6.40 -1.94 -16.45
CA GLY A 133 -7.15 -1.03 -15.58
C GLY A 133 -7.36 0.36 -16.17
N GLU A 134 -6.50 0.84 -17.07
CA GLU A 134 -6.69 2.10 -17.82
C GLU A 134 -8.00 2.13 -18.63
N GLY A 135 -8.58 0.97 -18.94
CA GLY A 135 -9.86 0.84 -19.64
C GLY A 135 -11.10 0.89 -18.75
N MET A 136 -10.97 1.17 -17.44
CA MET A 136 -12.12 1.28 -16.54
C MET A 136 -12.98 2.51 -16.86
N SER A 137 -14.30 2.36 -16.78
CA SER A 137 -15.28 3.42 -17.06
C SER A 137 -15.19 4.60 -16.10
N VAL A 138 -14.65 4.41 -14.89
CA VAL A 138 -14.38 5.49 -13.93
C VAL A 138 -13.48 6.59 -14.50
N PHE A 139 -12.65 6.24 -15.50
CA PHE A 139 -11.76 7.17 -16.19
C PHE A 139 -12.40 7.89 -17.39
N SER A 140 -13.65 7.55 -17.74
CA SER A 140 -14.37 8.20 -18.86
C SER A 140 -14.96 9.57 -18.50
N GLY A 141 -14.89 9.97 -17.23
CA GLY A 141 -15.34 11.29 -16.77
C GLY A 141 -14.41 12.43 -17.23
N ALA A 142 -14.91 13.67 -17.17
CA ALA A 142 -14.12 14.86 -17.54
C ALA A 142 -12.92 15.11 -16.61
N GLU A 143 -13.06 14.76 -15.33
CA GLU A 143 -12.00 14.86 -14.32
C GLU A 143 -12.13 13.64 -13.39
N PRO A 144 -11.61 12.47 -13.81
CA PRO A 144 -11.75 11.26 -13.03
C PRO A 144 -10.85 11.31 -11.78
N PRO A 145 -11.30 10.74 -10.64
CA PRO A 145 -10.49 10.71 -9.43
C PRO A 145 -9.23 9.85 -9.63
N PRO A 146 -8.04 10.35 -9.25
CA PRO A 146 -6.78 9.63 -9.42
C PRO A 146 -6.66 8.44 -8.46
N PHE A 147 -5.86 7.46 -8.86
CA PHE A 147 -5.47 6.33 -8.05
C PHE A 147 -4.09 6.54 -7.40
N PHE A 148 -3.97 6.11 -6.15
CA PHE A 148 -2.72 5.98 -5.39
C PHE A 148 -2.56 4.54 -4.96
N ILE A 149 -1.49 3.87 -5.37
CA ILE A 149 -1.47 2.40 -5.41
C ILE A 149 -0.32 1.88 -4.57
N TYR A 150 -0.61 0.90 -3.71
CA TYR A 150 0.40 -0.06 -3.27
C TYR A 150 0.40 -1.22 -4.25
N ASP A 151 1.54 -1.49 -4.90
CA ASP A 151 1.72 -2.61 -5.83
C ASP A 151 2.54 -3.73 -5.13
N PRO A 152 1.86 -4.68 -4.46
CA PRO A 152 2.51 -5.82 -3.82
C PRO A 152 3.12 -6.80 -4.83
N SER A 153 2.52 -6.90 -6.03
CA SER A 153 2.90 -7.85 -7.07
C SER A 153 4.15 -7.45 -7.86
N ASN A 154 4.50 -6.16 -7.85
CA ASN A 154 5.51 -5.58 -8.71
C ASN A 154 5.23 -5.71 -10.23
N ALA A 155 4.03 -6.15 -10.63
CA ALA A 155 3.64 -6.47 -12.00
C ALA A 155 3.51 -5.25 -12.92
N ALA A 156 3.36 -4.06 -12.34
CA ALA A 156 3.33 -2.79 -13.07
C ALA A 156 2.15 -2.59 -14.04
N HIS A 157 1.00 -3.23 -13.78
CA HIS A 157 -0.26 -3.03 -14.54
C HIS A 157 -0.75 -1.58 -14.53
N TRP A 158 -0.34 -0.77 -13.56
CA TRP A 158 -0.67 0.65 -13.42
C TRP A 158 0.05 1.58 -14.41
N LYS A 159 1.05 1.11 -15.17
CA LYS A 159 1.91 1.99 -16.00
C LYS A 159 1.14 2.79 -17.05
N SER A 160 0.30 2.13 -17.84
CA SER A 160 -0.47 2.81 -18.89
C SER A 160 -1.45 3.84 -18.28
N ALA A 161 -2.12 3.47 -17.18
CA ALA A 161 -2.98 4.38 -16.44
C ALA A 161 -2.21 5.57 -15.81
N MET A 162 -0.96 5.37 -15.40
CA MET A 162 -0.10 6.46 -14.92
C MET A 162 0.28 7.42 -16.04
N GLU A 163 0.70 6.92 -17.21
CA GLU A 163 1.01 7.73 -18.40
C GLU A 163 -0.20 8.54 -18.88
N ALA A 164 -1.42 7.99 -18.72
CA ALA A 164 -2.67 8.69 -19.00
C ALA A 164 -3.10 9.69 -17.91
N GLY A 165 -2.36 9.80 -16.80
CA GLY A 165 -2.66 10.71 -15.69
C GLY A 165 -3.72 10.21 -14.71
N PHE A 166 -4.19 8.95 -14.84
CA PHE A 166 -5.18 8.36 -13.94
C PHE A 166 -4.59 7.81 -12.64
N VAL A 167 -3.28 7.57 -12.60
CA VAL A 167 -2.55 7.13 -11.40
C VAL A 167 -1.57 8.22 -10.98
N GLY A 168 -1.78 8.78 -9.79
CA GLY A 168 -0.95 9.86 -9.26
C GLY A 168 0.37 9.37 -8.66
N ALA A 169 0.34 8.24 -7.95
CA ALA A 169 1.54 7.63 -7.39
C ALA A 169 1.39 6.13 -7.14
N VAL A 170 2.53 5.43 -7.16
CA VAL A 170 2.62 4.00 -6.86
C VAL A 170 3.76 3.76 -5.88
N ALA A 171 3.45 3.11 -4.77
CA ALA A 171 4.42 2.53 -3.85
C ALA A 171 4.61 1.05 -4.17
N ARG A 172 5.85 0.60 -4.33
CA ARG A 172 6.16 -0.82 -4.52
C ARG A 172 7.44 -1.21 -3.81
N GLN A 173 7.61 -2.49 -3.54
CA GLN A 173 8.80 -2.97 -2.86
C GLN A 173 10.04 -2.79 -3.74
N LYS A 174 11.16 -2.38 -3.15
CA LYS A 174 12.45 -2.37 -3.85
C LYS A 174 12.88 -3.80 -4.12
N THR A 175 13.26 -4.10 -5.35
CA THR A 175 13.99 -5.34 -5.65
C THR A 175 15.40 -5.22 -5.07
N SER A 176 15.62 -5.68 -3.83
CA SER A 176 16.92 -5.55 -3.18
C SER A 176 18.03 -6.21 -4.00
N SER A 177 19.08 -5.44 -4.31
CA SER A 177 20.42 -5.99 -4.51
C SER A 177 20.92 -6.54 -3.17
N LYS A 178 21.42 -7.78 -3.16
CA LYS A 178 21.71 -8.64 -1.99
C LYS A 178 22.64 -8.08 -0.88
N ASN A 179 23.04 -6.82 -0.90
CA ASN A 179 24.09 -6.28 -0.03
C ASN A 179 23.64 -5.01 0.72
N ALA A 180 22.54 -5.07 1.47
CA ALA A 180 22.21 -4.04 2.44
C ALA A 180 22.67 -4.48 3.84
N THR A 181 23.72 -3.84 4.35
CA THR A 181 24.16 -3.93 5.75
C THR A 181 22.97 -3.59 6.66
N PRO A 182 22.78 -4.26 7.81
CA PRO A 182 21.70 -3.91 8.75
C PRO A 182 21.88 -2.45 9.18
N GLN A 183 21.04 -1.58 8.61
CA GLN A 183 20.95 -0.17 8.95
C GLN A 183 20.20 -0.06 10.28
N ALA A 184 20.53 0.95 11.09
CA ALA A 184 19.79 1.25 12.32
C ALA A 184 18.28 1.29 12.07
N GLU A 185 17.46 0.91 13.06
CA GLU A 185 16.02 0.97 12.91
C GLU A 185 15.59 2.37 12.42
N PRO A 186 14.77 2.47 11.36
CA PRO A 186 14.39 3.77 10.83
C PRO A 186 13.58 4.57 11.87
N ASP A 187 13.99 5.81 12.13
CA ASP A 187 13.36 6.67 13.14
C ASP A 187 12.02 7.27 12.69
N THR A 188 11.72 7.22 11.38
CA THR A 188 10.50 7.81 10.81
C THR A 188 9.83 6.90 9.78
N PRO A 189 8.49 7.01 9.58
CA PRO A 189 7.79 6.29 8.51
C PRO A 189 8.39 6.55 7.13
N ARG A 190 8.81 7.79 6.83
CA ARG A 190 9.43 8.12 5.54
C ARG A 190 10.77 7.40 5.34
N GLN A 191 11.64 7.38 6.34
CA GLN A 191 12.90 6.64 6.25
C GLN A 191 12.68 5.13 6.12
N PHE A 192 11.70 4.57 6.83
CA PHE A 192 11.33 3.16 6.67
C PHE A 192 10.90 2.88 5.23
N PHE A 193 10.05 3.74 4.68
CA PHE A 193 9.62 3.66 3.29
C PHE A 193 10.81 3.70 2.35
N ASP A 194 11.65 4.74 2.44
CA ASP A 194 12.78 4.94 1.55
C ASP A 194 13.80 3.78 1.63
N ASN A 195 13.89 3.05 2.75
CA ASN A 195 14.76 1.89 2.88
C ASN A 195 14.19 0.62 2.20
N SER A 196 12.86 0.45 2.14
CA SER A 196 12.23 -0.82 1.77
C SER A 196 11.39 -0.75 0.48
N TYR A 197 10.91 0.43 0.14
CA TYR A 197 9.97 0.70 -0.93
C TYR A 197 10.49 1.82 -1.82
N GLN A 198 9.95 1.87 -3.03
CA GLN A 198 10.16 2.96 -3.97
C GLN A 198 8.81 3.58 -4.30
N LEU A 199 8.83 4.91 -4.41
CA LEU A 199 7.70 5.69 -4.88
C LEU A 199 7.92 6.03 -6.35
N ILE A 200 6.91 5.79 -7.17
CA ILE A 200 6.88 6.15 -8.58
C ILE A 200 5.74 7.15 -8.75
N THR A 201 6.06 8.31 -9.30
CA THR A 201 5.09 9.36 -9.61
C THR A 201 5.20 9.70 -11.09
N HIS A 202 4.12 10.25 -11.65
CA HIS A 202 4.09 10.69 -13.06
C HIS A 202 5.22 11.69 -13.39
N THR A 203 5.61 12.56 -12.45
CA THR A 203 6.72 13.52 -12.62
C THR A 203 8.11 12.88 -12.64
N ALA A 204 8.32 11.75 -11.97
CA ALA A 204 9.64 11.09 -11.95
C ALA A 204 10.01 10.44 -13.30
N HIS A 205 9.03 10.18 -14.17
CA HIS A 205 9.25 9.54 -15.47
C HIS A 205 9.76 10.52 -16.54
N LEU A 206 9.62 11.84 -16.32
CA LEU A 206 10.11 12.88 -17.23
C LEU A 206 11.60 13.20 -17.02
N ASP A 207 12.14 12.98 -15.82
CA ASP A 207 13.56 13.24 -15.54
C ASP A 207 14.50 12.09 -15.97
N GLN A 208 13.97 10.90 -16.28
CA GLN A 208 14.77 9.76 -16.74
C GLN A 208 14.95 9.68 -18.27
N GLY A 209 14.38 10.62 -19.03
CA GLY A 209 14.54 10.75 -20.48
C GLY A 209 15.54 11.82 -20.95
N ALA A 210 16.25 12.47 -20.02
CA ALA A 210 17.14 13.59 -20.30
C ALA A 210 18.60 13.36 -19.84
N GLN A 211 19.09 12.12 -19.94
CA GLN A 211 20.52 11.79 -19.83
C GLN A 211 21.02 11.04 -21.05
#